data_AF-A0A1Z8TLC4-F1
#
_entry.id   AF-A0A1Z8TLC4-F1
#
_cell.length_a   1.000
_cell.length_b   1.000
_cell.length_c   1.000
_cell.angle_alpha   90.00
_cell.angle_beta   90.00
_cell.angle_gamma   90.00
#
_symmetry.space_group_name_H-M   'P 1'
#
loop_
_entity.id
_entity.type
_entity.pdbx_description
1 polymer ?
#
loop_
_entity_poly.entity_id
_entity_poly.type
_entity_poly.pdbx_seq_one_letter_code
_entity_poly.pdbx_strand_id
1 'polypeptide(L)'
;MTHFVIKKLTNCGNIDFGQNPYEVKFGTSTLVNIKHKKLSKLKKLINVYIDEHDLGGGNFIPPKVYKDKKYVGYFSYNARFWREKYPYPHLEKEYKL
;
A
#
# COMPACT_ATOMS: atom_id res chain seq x y z
N MET A 1 -8.47 -21.70 7.05
CA MET A 1 -9.11 -20.36 7.11
C MET A 1 -8.45 -19.44 6.10
N THR A 2 -9.25 -18.84 5.23
CA THR A 2 -8.78 -17.86 4.23
C THR A 2 -8.34 -16.55 4.88
N HIS A 3 -7.24 -15.97 4.36
CA HIS A 3 -6.74 -14.66 4.78
C HIS A 3 -6.78 -13.67 3.62
N PHE A 4 -6.95 -12.39 3.95
CA PHE A 4 -6.57 -11.29 3.07
C PHE A 4 -5.08 -11.04 3.21
N VAL A 5 -4.41 -10.79 2.09
CA VAL A 5 -2.96 -10.69 1.98
C VAL A 5 -2.60 -9.41 1.24
N ILE A 6 -1.68 -8.64 1.80
CA ILE A 6 -0.94 -7.59 1.09
C ILE A 6 0.51 -8.09 0.97
N LYS A 7 1.01 -8.20 -0.26
CA LYS A 7 2.38 -8.68 -0.50
C LYS A 7 3.42 -7.65 -0.08
N LYS A 8 3.17 -6.39 -0.43
CA LYS A 8 4.04 -5.24 -0.14
C LYS A 8 3.19 -4.01 0.16
N LEU A 9 3.55 -3.32 1.23
CA LEU A 9 3.08 -1.98 1.58
C LEU A 9 4.32 -1.10 1.70
N THR A 10 4.39 -0.07 0.86
CA THR A 10 5.55 0.80 0.71
C THR A 10 5.08 2.22 0.43
N ASN A 11 6.04 3.13 0.43
CA ASN A 11 5.89 4.51 0.00
C ASN A 11 7.06 4.87 -0.93
N CYS A 12 7.09 6.12 -1.37
CA CYS A 12 8.21 6.71 -2.10
C CYS A 12 8.54 8.11 -1.56
N GLY A 13 9.62 8.73 -2.02
CA GLY A 13 9.87 10.15 -1.79
C GLY A 13 8.82 11.03 -2.48
N ASN A 14 8.46 12.14 -1.85
CA ASN A 14 7.60 13.14 -2.47
C ASN A 14 8.42 14.23 -3.19
N ILE A 15 8.26 14.32 -4.51
CA ILE A 15 8.95 15.31 -5.36
C ILE A 15 8.61 16.76 -5.00
N ASP A 16 7.41 17.02 -4.46
CA ASP A 16 6.98 18.35 -4.01
C ASP A 16 7.85 18.88 -2.86
N PHE A 17 8.53 17.98 -2.13
CA PHE A 17 9.47 18.28 -1.07
C PHE A 17 10.93 18.02 -1.48
N GLY A 18 11.22 17.88 -2.77
CA GLY A 18 12.57 17.63 -3.29
C GLY A 18 13.12 16.23 -2.98
N GLN A 19 12.27 15.27 -2.62
CA GLN A 19 12.67 13.89 -2.33
C GLN A 19 12.71 13.04 -3.61
N ASN A 20 13.50 11.97 -3.61
CA ASN A 20 13.59 11.05 -4.74
C ASN A 20 12.35 10.15 -4.83
N PRO A 21 11.52 10.24 -5.89
CA PRO A 21 10.31 9.42 -6.02
C PRO A 21 10.60 7.95 -6.34
N TYR A 22 11.84 7.57 -6.66
CA TYR A 22 12.19 6.17 -6.94
C TYR A 22 12.74 5.43 -5.71
N GLU A 23 12.85 6.13 -4.58
CA GLU A 23 13.32 5.58 -3.33
C GLU A 23 12.21 5.66 -2.28
N VAL A 24 12.27 4.78 -1.29
CA VAL A 24 11.38 4.83 -0.11
C VAL A 24 11.64 6.15 0.64
N LYS A 25 10.58 6.80 1.15
CA LYS A 25 10.70 8.03 1.96
C LYS A 25 11.70 7.77 3.09
N PHE A 26 12.70 8.64 3.21
CA PHE A 26 13.72 8.53 4.24
C PHE A 26 13.10 8.38 5.64
N GLY A 27 13.66 7.47 6.45
CA GLY A 27 13.16 7.20 7.80
C GLY A 27 11.89 6.36 7.88
N THR A 28 11.39 5.81 6.76
CA THR A 28 10.21 4.95 6.74
C THR A 28 10.55 3.49 6.41
N SER A 29 9.57 2.60 6.57
CA SER A 29 9.75 1.17 6.37
C SER A 29 8.84 0.60 5.28
N THR A 30 9.27 -0.51 4.67
CA THR A 30 8.41 -1.35 3.82
C THR A 30 7.93 -2.54 4.64
N LEU A 31 6.62 -2.81 4.60
CA LEU A 31 6.04 -4.01 5.20
C LEU A 31 5.74 -5.05 4.10
N VAL A 32 6.03 -6.31 4.38
CA VAL A 32 5.84 -7.42 3.43
C VAL A 32 5.02 -8.55 4.01
N ASN A 33 4.35 -9.32 3.15
CA ASN A 33 3.60 -10.54 3.51
C ASN A 33 2.58 -10.34 4.65
N ILE A 34 1.89 -9.20 4.67
CA ILE A 34 0.88 -8.87 5.68
C ILE A 34 -0.35 -9.77 5.47
N LYS A 35 -0.80 -10.46 6.52
CA LYS A 35 -1.94 -11.38 6.46
C LYS A 35 -2.93 -11.11 7.59
N HIS A 36 -4.21 -10.95 7.25
CA HIS A 36 -5.28 -10.85 8.25
C HIS A 36 -6.56 -11.55 7.81
N LYS A 37 -7.32 -12.07 8.78
CA LYS A 37 -8.62 -12.72 8.53
C LYS A 37 -9.73 -11.74 8.14
N LYS A 38 -9.63 -10.48 8.61
CA LYS A 38 -10.64 -9.43 8.40
C LYS A 38 -10.03 -8.25 7.64
N LEU A 39 -10.73 -7.80 6.59
CA LEU A 39 -10.32 -6.64 5.80
C LEU A 39 -10.21 -5.35 6.66
N SER A 40 -11.04 -5.22 7.69
CA SER A 40 -10.98 -4.09 8.64
C SER A 40 -9.66 -4.00 9.41
N LYS A 41 -8.98 -5.13 9.65
CA LYS A 41 -7.65 -5.13 10.27
C LYS A 41 -6.59 -4.61 9.31
N LEU A 42 -6.68 -4.95 8.02
CA LEU A 42 -5.82 -4.34 6.99
C LEU A 42 -6.08 -2.84 6.90
N LYS A 43 -7.35 -2.40 6.84
CA LYS A 43 -7.67 -0.97 6.84
C LYS A 43 -7.03 -0.23 8.02
N LYS A 44 -7.13 -0.78 9.24
CA LYS A 44 -6.50 -0.19 10.43
C LYS A 44 -4.97 -0.11 10.28
N LEU A 45 -4.33 -1.17 9.79
CA LEU A 45 -2.89 -1.18 9.53
C LEU A 45 -2.48 -0.13 8.49
N ILE A 46 -3.27 0.04 7.43
CA ILE A 46 -3.00 1.06 6.40
C ILE A 46 -3.10 2.46 6.98
N ASN A 47 -4.13 2.78 7.76
CA ASN A 47 -4.22 4.07 8.44
C ASN A 47 -3.00 4.33 9.33
N VAL A 48 -2.65 3.36 10.19
CA VAL A 48 -1.49 3.49 11.08
C VAL A 48 -0.20 3.71 10.28
N TYR A 49 0.01 2.96 9.20
CA TYR A 49 1.18 3.12 8.34
C TYR A 49 1.26 4.51 7.69
N ILE A 50 0.12 5.06 7.28
CA ILE A 50 0.03 6.38 6.66
C ILE A 50 0.32 7.47 7.70
N ASP A 51 -0.26 7.35 8.89
CA ASP A 51 -0.10 8.30 9.99
C ASP A 51 1.34 8.28 10.56
N GLU A 52 1.90 7.10 10.83
CA GLU A 52 3.25 6.94 11.40
C GLU A 52 4.36 7.42 10.46
N HIS A 53 4.12 7.37 9.15
CA HIS A 53 5.09 7.79 8.14
C HIS A 53 4.76 9.13 7.51
N ASP A 54 3.72 9.83 7.97
CA ASP A 54 3.29 11.14 7.46
C ASP A 54 3.17 11.13 5.92
N LEU A 55 2.31 10.24 5.42
CA LEU A 55 2.13 10.00 3.99
C LEU A 55 0.88 10.72 3.46
N GLY A 56 1.04 11.35 2.31
CA GLY A 56 -0.05 11.88 1.49
C GLY A 56 -0.25 11.10 0.20
N GLY A 57 -1.14 11.60 -0.66
CA GLY A 57 -1.44 10.97 -1.95
C GLY A 57 -0.25 10.93 -2.92
N GLY A 58 0.69 11.87 -2.80
CA GLY A 58 1.87 11.97 -3.68
C GLY A 58 3.01 11.00 -3.35
N ASN A 59 2.99 10.37 -2.18
CA ASN A 59 4.06 9.49 -1.73
C ASN A 59 3.59 8.15 -1.13
N PHE A 60 2.28 7.91 -1.07
CA PHE A 60 1.73 6.60 -0.72
C PHE A 60 1.61 5.70 -1.95
N ILE A 61 2.15 4.48 -1.90
CA ILE A 61 2.00 3.49 -2.98
C ILE A 61 0.83 2.54 -2.65
N PRO A 62 -0.28 2.57 -3.41
CA PRO A 62 -1.47 1.77 -3.11
C PRO A 62 -1.19 0.25 -3.11
N PRO A 63 -1.36 -0.47 -1.98
CA PRO A 63 -1.12 -1.90 -1.96
C PRO A 63 -2.27 -2.69 -2.58
N LYS A 64 -1.93 -3.74 -3.33
CA LYS A 64 -2.91 -4.75 -3.78
C LYS A 64 -3.27 -5.69 -2.64
N VAL A 65 -4.55 -6.06 -2.59
CA VAL A 65 -5.10 -7.04 -1.64
C VAL A 65 -5.49 -8.30 -2.39
N TYR A 66 -5.06 -9.44 -1.85
CA TYR A 66 -5.35 -10.77 -2.36
C TYR A 66 -6.13 -11.58 -1.33
N LYS A 67 -6.99 -12.48 -1.81
CA LYS A 67 -7.68 -13.50 -1.00
C LYS A 67 -7.58 -14.82 -1.75
N ASP A 68 -7.07 -15.86 -1.10
CA ASP A 68 -6.82 -17.17 -1.73
C ASP A 68 -6.05 -17.05 -3.06
N LYS A 69 -4.97 -16.25 -3.08
CA LYS A 69 -4.13 -15.92 -4.25
C LYS A 69 -4.85 -15.14 -5.37
N LYS A 70 -6.14 -14.85 -5.25
CA LYS A 70 -6.89 -14.02 -6.20
C LYS A 70 -6.85 -12.55 -5.77
N TYR A 71 -6.59 -11.66 -6.70
CA TYR A 71 -6.73 -10.22 -6.47
C TYR A 71 -8.19 -9.88 -6.13
N VAL A 72 -8.42 -9.05 -5.11
CA VAL A 72 -9.77 -8.65 -4.67
C VAL A 72 -9.97 -7.14 -4.57
N GLY A 73 -8.91 -6.35 -4.74
CA GLY A 73 -8.97 -4.90 -4.64
C GLY A 73 -7.66 -4.28 -4.16
N TYR A 74 -7.70 -2.99 -3.84
CA TYR A 74 -6.55 -2.24 -3.33
C TYR A 74 -6.98 -1.20 -2.30
N PHE A 75 -6.03 -0.67 -1.54
CA PHE A 75 -6.25 0.48 -0.65
C PHE A 75 -5.69 1.76 -1.25
N SER A 76 -6.46 2.85 -1.26
CA SER A 76 -5.97 4.20 -1.57
C SER A 76 -5.36 4.89 -0.33
N TYR A 77 -4.72 6.05 -0.54
CA TYR A 77 -4.04 6.82 0.52
C TYR A 77 -4.92 7.27 1.70
N ASN A 78 -6.25 7.20 1.58
CA ASN A 78 -7.20 7.45 2.67
C ASN A 78 -7.71 6.15 3.32
N ALA A 79 -6.95 5.05 3.16
CA ALA A 79 -7.29 3.69 3.55
C ALA A 79 -8.67 3.20 3.11
N ARG A 80 -9.23 3.79 2.04
CA ARG A 80 -10.45 3.28 1.41
C ARG A 80 -10.11 2.05 0.58
N PHE A 81 -10.89 1.00 0.75
CA PHE A 81 -10.78 -0.22 -0.05
C PHE A 81 -11.62 -0.10 -1.31
N TRP A 82 -11.00 -0.34 -2.46
CA TRP A 82 -11.65 -0.34 -3.77
C TRP A 82 -11.64 -1.74 -4.35
N ARG A 83 -12.80 -2.23 -4.79
CA ARG A 83 -12.97 -3.57 -5.41
C ARG A 83 -12.72 -3.58 -6.92
N GLU A 84 -12.22 -2.49 -7.45
CA GLU A 84 -12.06 -2.26 -8.88
C GLU A 84 -10.74 -2.85 -9.40
N LYS A 85 -10.57 -2.81 -10.73
CA LYS A 85 -9.28 -3.07 -11.36
C LYS A 85 -8.24 -2.10 -10.78
N TYR A 86 -7.04 -2.61 -10.51
CA TYR A 86 -5.96 -1.78 -10.00
C TYR A 86 -5.57 -0.73 -11.05
N PRO A 87 -5.73 0.57 -10.78
CA PRO A 87 -5.59 1.61 -11.80
C PRO A 87 -4.13 2.05 -12.01
N TYR A 88 -3.17 1.52 -11.24
CA TYR A 88 -1.77 1.95 -11.26
C TYR A 88 -0.79 0.87 -11.76
N PRO A 89 -0.92 0.38 -13.02
CA PRO A 89 -0.07 -0.69 -13.53
C PRO A 89 1.42 -0.32 -13.61
N HIS A 90 1.76 0.96 -13.74
CA HIS A 90 3.15 1.44 -13.71
C HIS A 90 3.79 1.20 -12.33
N LEU A 91 3.06 1.50 -11.23
CA LEU A 91 3.55 1.29 -9.87
C LEU A 91 3.82 -0.18 -9.55
N GLU A 92 3.08 -1.10 -10.16
CA GLU A 92 3.33 -2.54 -9.99
C GLU A 92 4.72 -2.93 -10.51
N LYS A 93 5.11 -2.39 -11.66
CA LYS A 93 6.43 -2.64 -12.25
C LYS A 93 7.54 -1.94 -11.47
N GLU A 94 7.34 -0.68 -11.13
CA GLU A 94 8.34 0.15 -10.45
C GLU A 94 8.62 -0.35 -9.03
N TYR A 95 7.57 -0.68 -8.27
CA TYR A 95 7.68 -1.01 -6.85
C TYR A 95 7.55 -2.51 -6.55
N LYS A 96 7.36 -3.36 -7.56
CA LYS A 96 7.27 -4.83 -7.42
C LYS A 96 6.16 -5.25 -6.42
N LEU A 97 4.93 -4.81 -6.69
CA LEU A 97 3.75 -5.00 -5.82
C LEU A 97 3.13 -6.41 -5.86
#